data_AF-A0A4P2QAI3-F1
#
_entry.id   AF-A0A4P2QAI3-F1
#
_cell.length_a   1.000
_cell.length_b   1.000
_cell.length_c   1.000
_cell.angle_alpha   90.00
_cell.angle_beta   90.00
_cell.angle_gamma   90.00
#
_symmetry.space_group_name_H-M   'P 1'
#
loop_
_entity.id
_entity.type
_entity.pdbx_description
1 polymer ?
#
loop_
_entity_poly.entity_id
_entity_poly.type
_entity_poly.pdbx_seq_one_letter_code
_entity_poly.pdbx_strand_id
1 'polypeptide(L)'
;MKLPVVLGILRGFAVAGLLLGAASLRVVVAGEREIAESTAALLAGDPHAAALHARRAAGWYAPGAPHVRVAYERLIALATAAEGLGQADTALFAWRAVRSAALETRWLTTPHAEDLEQANRAIARLAAAAPRPPGTRTDPAAVVAREHLEALARNDAPRTGWVVALVLAFAAWVAGALWVVRRAVTVTGRWVWPRAVPGLLVCAAGVAVWLLAIWQA
;
A
#
# COMPACT_ATOMS: atom_id res chain seq x y z
N MET A 1 -4.38 12.04 38.11
CA MET A 1 -5.25 12.22 36.90
C MET A 1 -6.70 12.06 37.34
N LYS A 2 -7.64 12.93 36.93
CA LYS A 2 -9.04 12.87 37.42
C LYS A 2 -9.75 11.61 36.86
N LEU A 3 -10.47 10.85 37.69
CA LEU A 3 -11.25 9.66 37.32
C LEU A 3 -12.07 9.79 36.01
N PRO A 4 -12.80 10.90 35.74
CA PRO A 4 -13.53 11.06 34.47
C PRO A 4 -12.61 11.12 33.23
N VAL A 5 -11.37 11.59 33.38
CA VAL A 5 -10.39 11.62 32.29
C VAL A 5 -9.93 10.20 31.95
N VAL A 6 -9.69 9.37 32.97
CA VAL A 6 -9.32 7.96 32.79
C VAL A 6 -10.45 7.19 32.10
N LEU A 7 -11.69 7.36 32.54
CA LEU A 7 -12.85 6.72 31.92
C LEU A 7 -13.06 7.16 30.46
N GLY A 8 -12.86 8.45 30.16
CA GLY A 8 -12.94 8.97 28.80
C GLY A 8 -11.90 8.34 27.87
N ILE A 9 -10.66 8.20 28.35
CA ILE A 9 -9.58 7.54 27.61
C ILE A 9 -9.92 6.06 27.34
N LEU A 10 -10.36 5.32 28.36
CA LEU A 10 -10.75 3.91 28.22
C LEU A 10 -11.89 3.72 27.22
N ARG A 11 -12.92 4.56 27.26
CA ARG A 11 -14.01 4.55 26.27
C ARG A 11 -13.51 4.83 24.86
N GLY A 12 -12.61 5.81 24.71
CA GLY A 12 -11.98 6.11 23.42
C GLY A 12 -11.24 4.91 22.84
N PHE A 13 -10.43 4.22 23.65
CA PHE A 13 -9.75 3.00 23.23
C PHE A 13 -10.72 1.87 22.91
N ALA A 14 -11.78 1.67 23.69
CA ALA A 14 -12.79 0.65 23.43
C ALA A 14 -13.51 0.89 22.08
N VAL A 15 -13.90 2.13 21.80
CA VAL A 15 -14.52 2.50 20.52
C VAL A 15 -13.53 2.30 19.37
N ALA A 16 -12.29 2.77 19.50
CA ALA A 16 -11.26 2.57 18.49
C ALA A 16 -11.00 1.09 18.21
N GLY A 17 -10.87 0.26 19.26
CA GLY A 17 -10.71 -1.18 19.15
C GLY A 17 -11.89 -1.86 18.46
N LEU A 18 -13.12 -1.47 18.79
CA LEU A 18 -14.33 -1.98 18.13
C LEU A 18 -14.34 -1.65 16.63
N LEU A 19 -14.01 -0.41 16.27
CA LEU A 19 -13.96 0.04 14.88
C LEU A 19 -12.87 -0.70 14.09
N LEU A 20 -11.67 -0.83 14.67
CA LEU A 20 -10.58 -1.59 14.06
C LEU A 20 -10.95 -3.06 13.90
N GLY A 21 -11.54 -3.68 14.93
CA GLY A 21 -12.02 -5.07 14.86
C GLY A 21 -13.08 -5.28 13.78
N ALA A 22 -14.06 -4.38 13.68
CA ALA A 22 -15.09 -4.43 12.64
C ALA A 22 -14.50 -4.26 11.22
N ALA A 23 -13.53 -3.34 11.06
CA ALA A 23 -12.83 -3.15 9.80
C ALA A 23 -12.00 -4.39 9.41
N SER A 24 -11.23 -4.96 10.35
CA SER A 24 -10.45 -6.18 10.12
C SER A 24 -11.35 -7.36 9.76
N LEU A 25 -12.45 -7.55 10.48
CA LEU A 25 -13.42 -8.61 10.17
C LEU A 25 -13.98 -8.46 8.75
N ARG A 26 -14.36 -7.22 8.36
CA ARG A 26 -14.84 -6.94 7.01
C ARG A 26 -13.80 -7.31 5.95
N VAL A 27 -12.53 -6.95 6.16
CA VAL A 27 -11.44 -7.26 5.23
C VAL A 27 -11.28 -8.77 5.06
N VAL A 28 -11.26 -9.53 6.17
CA VAL A 28 -11.14 -10.99 6.13
C VAL A 28 -12.33 -11.62 5.41
N VAL A 29 -13.56 -11.25 5.77
CA VAL A 29 -14.77 -11.82 5.14
C VAL A 29 -14.83 -11.50 3.64
N ALA A 30 -14.45 -10.29 3.24
CA ALA A 30 -14.41 -9.90 1.83
C ALA A 30 -13.31 -10.68 1.07
N GLY A 31 -12.13 -10.85 1.67
CA GLY A 31 -11.04 -11.63 1.09
C GLY A 31 -11.38 -13.10 0.90
N GLU A 32 -11.96 -13.75 1.91
CA GLU A 32 -12.42 -15.15 1.84
C GLU A 32 -13.50 -15.34 0.78
N ARG A 33 -14.43 -14.38 0.66
CA ARG A 33 -15.45 -14.41 -0.40
C ARG A 33 -14.80 -14.37 -1.78
N GLU A 34 -13.81 -13.50 -2.01
CA GLU A 34 -13.09 -13.44 -3.29
C GLU A 34 -12.30 -14.73 -3.56
N ILE A 35 -11.76 -15.41 -2.55
CA ILE A 35 -11.17 -16.75 -2.73
C ILE A 35 -12.21 -17.78 -3.15
N ALA A 36 -13.41 -17.76 -2.58
CA ALA A 36 -14.49 -18.66 -2.96
C ALA A 36 -14.93 -18.43 -4.42
N GLU A 37 -15.08 -17.17 -4.84
CA GLU A 37 -15.40 -16.81 -6.24
C GLU A 37 -14.26 -17.22 -7.20
N SER A 38 -13.01 -17.05 -6.77
CA SER A 38 -11.84 -17.52 -7.52
C SER A 38 -11.86 -19.04 -7.70
N THR A 39 -12.24 -19.79 -6.66
CA THR A 39 -12.40 -21.26 -6.75
C THR A 39 -13.55 -21.62 -7.70
N ALA A 40 -14.69 -20.93 -7.62
CA ALA A 40 -15.82 -21.17 -8.52
C ALA A 40 -15.44 -20.94 -9.98
N ALA A 41 -14.68 -19.88 -10.27
CA ALA A 41 -14.18 -19.61 -11.62
C ALA A 41 -13.20 -20.70 -12.13
N LEU A 42 -12.33 -21.24 -11.26
CA LEU A 42 -11.47 -22.37 -11.63
C LEU A 42 -12.29 -23.62 -11.99
N LEU A 43 -13.32 -23.93 -11.19
CA LEU A 43 -14.21 -25.07 -11.46
C LEU A 43 -15.03 -24.88 -12.75
N ALA A 44 -15.33 -23.63 -13.11
CA ALA A 44 -15.97 -23.28 -14.37
C ALA A 44 -15.01 -23.27 -15.58
N GLY A 45 -13.70 -23.50 -15.36
CA GLY A 45 -12.70 -23.49 -16.43
C GLY A 45 -12.32 -22.08 -16.91
N ASP A 46 -12.55 -21.05 -16.11
CA ASP A 46 -12.18 -19.66 -16.41
C ASP A 46 -10.95 -19.22 -15.58
N PRO A 47 -9.72 -19.48 -16.05
CA PRO A 47 -8.51 -19.10 -15.33
C PRO A 47 -8.32 -17.59 -15.23
N HIS A 48 -8.90 -16.81 -16.16
CA HIS A 48 -8.79 -15.36 -16.15
C HIS A 48 -9.65 -14.76 -15.02
N ALA A 49 -10.92 -15.17 -14.92
CA ALA A 49 -11.78 -14.76 -13.80
C ALA A 49 -11.21 -15.26 -12.46
N ALA A 50 -10.67 -16.48 -12.42
CA ALA A 50 -10.02 -17.02 -11.22
C ALA A 50 -8.86 -16.14 -10.74
N ALA A 51 -7.97 -15.72 -11.65
CA ALA A 51 -6.86 -14.83 -11.34
C ALA A 51 -7.34 -13.43 -10.93
N LEU A 52 -8.42 -12.93 -11.54
CA LEU A 52 -9.00 -11.63 -11.21
C LEU A 52 -9.54 -11.62 -9.76
N HIS A 53 -10.32 -12.64 -9.38
CA HIS A 53 -10.81 -12.80 -8.01
C HIS A 53 -9.68 -13.08 -7.01
N ALA A 54 -8.69 -13.88 -7.37
CA ALA A 54 -7.52 -14.10 -6.51
C ALA A 54 -6.73 -12.80 -6.26
N ARG A 55 -6.57 -11.94 -7.28
CA ARG A 55 -5.98 -10.61 -7.11
C ARG A 55 -6.77 -9.76 -6.12
N ARG A 56 -8.10 -9.73 -6.23
CA ARG A 56 -8.96 -8.99 -5.29
C ARG A 56 -8.83 -9.52 -3.87
N ALA A 57 -8.78 -10.84 -3.69
CA ALA A 57 -8.53 -11.45 -2.39
C ALA A 57 -7.18 -11.00 -1.80
N ALA A 58 -6.11 -11.03 -2.60
CA ALA A 58 -4.79 -10.56 -2.17
C ALA A 58 -4.79 -9.06 -1.80
N GLY A 59 -5.59 -8.25 -2.52
CA GLY A 59 -5.78 -6.82 -2.24
C GLY A 59 -6.57 -6.53 -0.95
N TRP A 60 -7.44 -7.43 -0.50
CA TRP A 60 -8.08 -7.39 0.82
C TRP A 60 -7.08 -7.77 1.93
N TYR A 61 -5.93 -7.10 1.98
CA TYR A 61 -4.86 -7.43 2.89
C TYR A 61 -5.18 -7.02 4.33
N ALA A 62 -5.03 -7.98 5.23
CA ALA A 62 -4.86 -7.75 6.65
C ALA A 62 -3.70 -8.62 7.17
N PRO A 63 -2.84 -8.11 8.06
CA PRO A 63 -1.76 -8.91 8.64
C PRO A 63 -2.30 -10.20 9.28
N GLY A 64 -1.73 -11.34 8.91
CA GLY A 64 -2.13 -12.66 9.43
C GLY A 64 -3.41 -13.24 8.85
N ALA A 65 -4.05 -12.58 7.86
CA ALA A 65 -5.25 -13.11 7.23
C ALA A 65 -4.94 -14.33 6.34
N PRO A 66 -5.61 -15.48 6.52
CA PRO A 66 -5.32 -16.71 5.79
C PRO A 66 -5.47 -16.60 4.27
N HIS A 67 -6.52 -15.91 3.80
CA HIS A 67 -6.85 -15.78 2.38
C HIS A 67 -5.73 -15.13 1.55
N VAL A 68 -4.89 -14.30 2.15
CA VAL A 68 -3.83 -13.58 1.43
C VAL A 68 -2.81 -14.57 0.88
N ARG A 69 -2.28 -15.48 1.71
CA ARG A 69 -1.29 -16.46 1.26
C ARG A 69 -1.88 -17.37 0.18
N VAL A 70 -3.10 -17.84 0.39
CA VAL A 70 -3.85 -18.66 -0.58
C VAL A 70 -4.02 -17.93 -1.91
N ALA A 71 -4.32 -16.62 -1.89
CA ALA A 71 -4.45 -15.81 -3.09
C ALA A 71 -3.15 -15.74 -3.89
N TYR A 72 -2.02 -15.47 -3.24
CA TYR A 72 -0.71 -15.42 -3.89
C TYR A 72 -0.31 -16.76 -4.48
N GLU A 73 -0.43 -17.84 -3.71
CA GLU A 73 -0.13 -19.21 -4.17
C GLU A 73 -0.97 -19.57 -5.39
N ARG A 74 -2.26 -19.21 -5.37
CA ARG A 74 -3.16 -19.45 -6.51
C ARG A 74 -2.78 -18.63 -7.75
N LEU A 75 -2.45 -17.36 -7.58
CA LEU A 75 -2.00 -16.52 -8.69
C LEU A 75 -0.71 -17.08 -9.32
N ILE A 76 0.25 -17.50 -8.49
CA ILE A 76 1.51 -18.10 -8.93
C ILE A 76 1.25 -19.44 -9.64
N ALA A 77 0.36 -20.28 -9.10
CA ALA A 77 -0.01 -21.55 -9.72
C ALA A 77 -0.69 -21.32 -11.08
N LEU A 78 -1.61 -20.36 -11.18
CA LEU A 78 -2.26 -20.00 -12.45
C LEU A 78 -1.25 -19.48 -13.47
N ALA A 79 -0.33 -18.62 -13.03
CA ALA A 79 0.69 -18.05 -13.90
C ALA A 79 1.63 -19.15 -14.45
N THR A 80 2.16 -20.00 -13.56
CA THR A 80 3.07 -21.09 -13.94
C THR A 80 2.41 -22.16 -14.80
N ALA A 81 1.15 -22.51 -14.52
CA ALA A 81 0.37 -23.42 -15.36
C ALA A 81 0.14 -22.83 -16.77
N ALA A 82 -0.26 -21.56 -16.85
CA ALA A 82 -0.44 -20.87 -18.13
C ALA A 82 0.88 -20.79 -18.93
N GLU A 83 2.02 -20.57 -18.27
CA GLU A 83 3.32 -20.63 -18.92
C GLU A 83 3.63 -22.02 -19.50
N GLY A 84 3.41 -23.08 -18.72
CA GLY A 84 3.62 -24.46 -19.15
C GLY A 84 2.74 -24.87 -20.34
N LEU A 85 1.56 -24.25 -20.47
CA LEU A 85 0.63 -24.45 -21.59
C LEU A 85 0.89 -23.52 -22.78
N GLY A 86 1.91 -22.65 -22.72
CA GLY A 86 2.19 -21.67 -23.78
C GLY A 86 1.18 -20.52 -23.87
N GLN A 87 0.32 -20.34 -22.87
CA GLN A 87 -0.69 -19.29 -22.80
C GLN A 87 -0.08 -17.99 -22.25
N ALA A 88 0.77 -17.34 -23.06
CA ALA A 88 1.59 -16.20 -22.63
C ALA A 88 0.76 -15.04 -22.05
N ASP A 89 -0.39 -14.69 -22.64
CA ASP A 89 -1.23 -13.58 -22.17
C ASP A 89 -1.83 -13.88 -20.78
N THR A 90 -2.34 -15.08 -20.57
CA THR A 90 -2.88 -15.53 -19.27
C THR A 90 -1.80 -15.56 -18.20
N ALA A 91 -0.61 -16.08 -18.54
CA ALA A 91 0.53 -16.09 -17.63
C ALA A 91 0.94 -14.67 -17.23
N LEU A 92 1.04 -13.77 -18.21
CA LEU A 92 1.44 -12.38 -17.99
C LEU A 92 0.39 -11.63 -17.17
N PHE A 93 -0.90 -11.89 -17.39
CA PHE A 93 -1.99 -11.36 -16.57
C PHE A 93 -1.86 -11.78 -15.11
N ALA A 94 -1.66 -13.08 -14.84
CA ALA A 94 -1.54 -13.60 -13.49
C ALA A 94 -0.28 -13.08 -12.76
N TRP A 95 0.87 -13.00 -13.43
CA TRP A 95 2.06 -12.40 -12.83
C TRP A 95 1.90 -10.90 -12.55
N ARG A 96 1.26 -10.15 -13.45
CA ARG A 96 0.92 -8.74 -13.20
C ARG A 96 -0.02 -8.60 -12.01
N ALA A 97 -0.95 -9.53 -11.83
CA ALA A 97 -1.82 -9.56 -10.66
C ALA A 97 -1.04 -9.75 -9.35
N VAL A 98 -0.06 -10.67 -9.30
CA VAL A 98 0.86 -10.83 -8.14
C VAL A 98 1.56 -9.51 -7.84
N ARG A 99 2.18 -8.90 -8.88
CA ARG A 99 2.89 -7.63 -8.75
C ARG A 99 1.97 -6.52 -8.23
N SER A 100 0.80 -6.35 -8.83
CA SER A 100 -0.17 -5.33 -8.42
C SER A 100 -0.60 -5.51 -6.97
N ALA A 101 -0.96 -6.73 -6.56
CA ALA A 101 -1.35 -6.99 -5.17
C ALA A 101 -0.23 -6.66 -4.18
N ALA A 102 1.03 -7.00 -4.49
CA ALA A 102 2.16 -6.71 -3.62
C ALA A 102 2.46 -5.21 -3.52
N LEU A 103 2.28 -4.46 -4.61
CA LEU A 103 2.49 -3.01 -4.62
C LEU A 103 1.33 -2.24 -3.99
N GLU A 104 0.09 -2.73 -4.09
CA GLU A 104 -1.10 -2.10 -3.49
C GLU A 104 -1.16 -2.28 -1.98
N THR A 105 -0.59 -3.37 -1.46
CA THR A 105 -0.59 -3.72 -0.03
C THR A 105 0.68 -3.26 0.70
N ARG A 106 1.59 -2.60 -0.01
CA ARG A 106 2.79 -2.00 0.60
C ARG A 106 2.42 -0.80 1.46
N TRP A 107 3.17 -0.62 2.53
CA TRP A 107 3.01 0.51 3.45
C TRP A 107 4.41 0.93 3.94
N LEU A 108 4.77 0.64 5.19
CA LEU A 108 6.13 0.77 5.70
C LEU A 108 7.03 -0.37 5.19
N THR A 109 6.45 -1.55 5.00
CA THR A 109 7.11 -2.72 4.45
C THR A 109 6.45 -3.12 3.14
N THR A 110 7.11 -3.98 2.38
CA THR A 110 6.50 -4.68 1.24
C THR A 110 6.16 -6.10 1.69
N PRO A 111 4.89 -6.38 2.07
CA PRO A 111 4.45 -7.75 2.24
C PRO A 111 4.75 -8.54 0.95
N HIS A 112 5.16 -9.80 1.07
CA HIS A 112 5.37 -10.66 -0.11
C HIS A 112 6.44 -10.15 -1.09
N ALA A 113 7.53 -9.57 -0.59
CA ALA A 113 8.62 -9.04 -1.41
C ALA A 113 9.25 -10.09 -2.34
N GLU A 114 9.36 -11.34 -1.88
CA GLU A 114 9.85 -12.46 -2.69
C GLU A 114 8.91 -12.78 -3.86
N ASP A 115 7.60 -12.84 -3.60
CA ASP A 115 6.56 -13.06 -4.61
C ASP A 115 6.55 -11.92 -5.65
N LEU A 116 6.76 -10.67 -5.20
CA LEU A 116 6.92 -9.50 -6.06
C LEU A 116 8.16 -9.61 -6.96
N GLU A 117 9.30 -10.02 -6.40
CA GLU A 117 10.53 -10.17 -7.16
C GLU A 117 10.40 -11.29 -8.20
N GLN A 118 9.80 -12.42 -7.82
CA GLN A 118 9.46 -13.51 -8.72
C GLN A 118 8.57 -13.02 -9.88
N ALA A 119 7.50 -12.29 -9.56
CA ALA A 119 6.60 -11.73 -10.57
C ALA A 119 7.33 -10.76 -11.52
N ASN A 120 8.18 -9.86 -11.01
CA ASN A 120 8.95 -8.94 -11.85
C ASN A 120 9.85 -9.68 -12.85
N ARG A 121 10.56 -10.73 -12.40
CA ARG A 121 11.40 -11.57 -13.28
C ARG A 121 10.58 -12.28 -14.35
N ALA A 122 9.43 -12.84 -13.98
CA ALA A 122 8.55 -13.54 -14.91
C ALA A 122 7.93 -12.60 -15.95
N ILE A 123 7.42 -11.43 -15.51
CA ILE A 123 6.89 -10.38 -16.41
C ILE A 123 7.96 -9.94 -17.40
N ALA A 124 9.17 -9.66 -16.93
CA ALA A 124 10.26 -9.21 -17.79
C ALA A 124 10.62 -10.24 -18.87
N ARG A 125 10.70 -11.53 -18.49
CA ARG A 125 10.96 -12.64 -19.42
C ARG A 125 9.82 -12.81 -20.43
N LEU A 126 8.58 -12.87 -19.97
CA LEU A 126 7.40 -13.08 -20.83
C LEU A 126 7.18 -11.90 -21.78
N ALA A 127 7.31 -10.66 -21.30
CA ALA A 127 7.19 -9.47 -22.13
C ALA A 127 8.28 -9.38 -23.19
N ALA A 128 9.52 -9.75 -22.86
CA ALA A 128 10.62 -9.74 -23.83
C ALA A 128 10.47 -10.82 -24.92
N ALA A 129 9.78 -11.92 -24.63
CA ALA A 129 9.49 -13.00 -25.56
C ALA A 129 8.25 -12.74 -26.44
N ALA A 130 7.46 -11.70 -26.15
CA ALA A 130 6.26 -11.39 -26.92
C ALA A 130 6.60 -11.01 -28.38
N PRO A 131 5.74 -11.37 -29.35
CA PRO A 131 5.91 -10.97 -30.74
C PRO A 131 6.04 -9.45 -30.85
N ARG A 132 7.08 -9.00 -31.55
CA ARG A 132 7.36 -7.57 -31.67
C ARG A 132 6.80 -7.03 -32.98
N PRO A 133 6.24 -5.81 -32.99
CA PRO A 133 5.83 -5.17 -34.25
C PRO A 133 7.02 -5.04 -35.20
N PRO A 134 6.81 -5.24 -36.52
CA PRO A 134 7.87 -5.06 -37.51
C PRO A 134 8.42 -3.63 -37.46
N GLY A 135 9.75 -3.48 -37.51
CA GLY A 135 10.44 -2.19 -37.43
C GLY A 135 10.80 -1.70 -36.02
N THR A 136 10.54 -2.52 -34.98
CA THR A 136 11.01 -2.23 -33.61
C THR A 136 12.42 -2.77 -33.33
N ARG A 137 12.98 -2.38 -32.18
CA ARG A 137 14.35 -2.70 -31.73
C ARG A 137 14.67 -4.20 -31.90
N THR A 138 15.80 -4.52 -32.55
CA THR A 138 16.24 -5.89 -32.87
C THR A 138 17.06 -6.56 -31.78
N ASP A 139 17.08 -5.97 -30.58
CA ASP A 139 17.91 -6.47 -29.48
C ASP A 139 17.53 -7.91 -29.08
N PRO A 140 18.52 -8.70 -28.63
CA PRO A 140 18.27 -10.02 -28.08
C PRO A 140 17.25 -9.97 -26.94
N ALA A 141 16.35 -10.95 -26.87
CA ALA A 141 15.31 -11.00 -25.83
C ALA A 141 15.88 -10.94 -24.40
N ALA A 142 17.09 -11.47 -24.17
CA ALA A 142 17.77 -11.38 -22.88
C ALA A 142 18.10 -9.93 -22.47
N VAL A 143 18.51 -9.07 -23.41
CA VAL A 143 18.81 -7.66 -23.14
C VAL A 143 17.52 -6.91 -22.80
N VAL A 144 16.48 -7.12 -23.61
CA VAL A 144 15.15 -6.52 -23.40
C VAL A 144 14.56 -6.94 -22.05
N ALA A 145 14.67 -8.22 -21.68
CA ALA A 145 14.22 -8.73 -20.39
C ALA A 145 14.96 -8.04 -19.22
N ARG A 146 16.28 -7.83 -19.33
CA ARG A 146 17.05 -7.13 -18.30
C ARG A 146 16.60 -5.68 -18.16
N GLU A 147 16.43 -4.96 -19.26
CA GLU A 147 15.93 -3.57 -19.24
C GLU A 147 14.54 -3.47 -18.62
N HIS A 148 13.63 -4.40 -18.96
CA HIS A 148 12.32 -4.47 -18.34
C HIS A 148 12.39 -4.76 -16.85
N LEU A 149 13.25 -5.68 -16.42
CA LEU A 149 13.43 -6.00 -15.00
C LEU A 149 13.97 -4.79 -14.23
N GLU A 150 14.96 -4.11 -14.76
CA GLU A 150 15.50 -2.86 -14.18
C GLU A 150 14.40 -1.80 -14.07
N ALA A 151 13.57 -1.65 -15.11
CA ALA A 151 12.45 -0.71 -15.08
C ALA A 151 11.39 -1.09 -14.03
N LEU A 152 11.08 -2.38 -13.87
CA LEU A 152 10.12 -2.88 -12.87
C LEU A 152 10.65 -2.81 -11.43
N ALA A 153 11.98 -2.89 -11.25
CA ALA A 153 12.66 -2.81 -9.97
C ALA A 153 12.79 -1.38 -9.44
N ARG A 154 12.69 -0.36 -10.32
CA ARG A 154 12.68 1.04 -9.89
C ARG A 154 11.51 1.31 -8.95
N ASN A 155 11.82 1.77 -7.74
CA ASN A 155 10.81 2.18 -6.76
C ASN A 155 10.57 3.69 -6.88
N ASP A 156 9.67 4.07 -7.79
CA ASP A 156 9.26 5.46 -7.99
C ASP A 156 8.21 5.93 -6.96
N ALA A 157 8.00 5.17 -5.88
CA ALA A 157 7.07 5.55 -4.82
C ALA A 157 7.64 6.70 -3.97
N PRO A 158 6.78 7.57 -3.42
CA PRO A 158 7.20 8.54 -2.42
C PRO A 158 7.93 7.83 -1.28
N ARG A 159 9.10 8.35 -0.92
CA ARG A 159 9.94 7.76 0.12
C ARG A 159 9.19 7.80 1.45
N THR A 160 8.93 6.63 2.03
CA THR A 160 8.10 6.47 3.23
C THR A 160 8.51 7.38 4.39
N GLY A 161 9.81 7.58 4.61
CA GLY A 161 10.32 8.48 5.65
C GLY A 161 9.87 9.94 5.48
N TRP A 162 9.80 10.43 4.24
CA TRP A 162 9.33 11.78 3.95
C TRP A 162 7.81 11.91 4.08
N VAL A 163 7.07 10.86 3.76
CA VAL A 163 5.61 10.80 4.04
C VAL A 163 5.35 10.89 5.55
N VAL A 164 6.09 10.15 6.37
CA VAL A 164 5.99 10.23 7.83
C VAL A 164 6.35 11.63 8.34
N ALA A 165 7.44 12.21 7.83
CA ALA A 165 7.84 13.58 8.15
C ALA A 165 6.74 14.59 7.82
N LEU A 166 6.06 14.44 6.69
CA LEU A 166 4.94 15.29 6.26
C LEU A 166 3.76 15.22 7.23
N VAL A 167 3.39 14.02 7.70
CA VAL A 167 2.32 13.83 8.70
C VAL A 167 2.69 14.44 10.05
N LEU A 168 3.92 14.21 10.52
CA LEU A 168 4.40 14.77 11.79
C LEU A 168 4.49 16.29 11.73
N ALA A 169 4.94 16.84 10.60
CA ALA A 169 5.01 18.27 10.34
C ALA A 169 3.63 18.94 10.39
N PHE A 170 2.63 18.30 9.77
CA PHE A 170 1.24 18.74 9.85
C PHE A 170 0.71 18.70 11.29
N ALA A 171 0.94 17.61 12.02
CA ALA A 171 0.53 17.48 13.42
C ALA A 171 1.18 18.54 14.31
N ALA A 172 2.47 18.82 14.10
CA ALA A 172 3.20 19.87 14.81
C ALA A 172 2.58 21.25 14.52
N TRP A 173 2.29 21.56 13.26
CA TRP A 173 1.62 22.81 12.88
C TRP A 173 0.25 22.98 13.56
N VAL A 174 -0.61 21.95 13.53
CA VAL A 174 -1.91 21.97 14.22
C VAL A 174 -1.75 22.13 15.73
N ALA A 175 -0.82 21.40 16.35
CA ALA A 175 -0.57 21.48 17.78
C ALA A 175 -0.06 22.87 18.21
N GLY A 176 0.84 23.45 17.43
CA GLY A 176 1.34 24.82 17.62
C GLY A 176 0.21 25.85 17.53
N ALA A 177 -0.67 25.72 16.53
CA ALA A 177 -1.82 26.61 16.36
C ALA A 177 -2.80 26.50 17.55
N LEU A 178 -3.13 25.28 17.96
CA LEU A 178 -3.97 25.03 19.15
C LEU A 178 -3.35 25.58 20.43
N TRP A 179 -2.03 25.46 20.58
CA TRP A 179 -1.31 26.05 21.71
C TRP A 179 -1.48 27.56 21.75
N VAL A 180 -1.23 28.24 20.62
CA VAL A 180 -1.38 29.69 20.51
C VAL A 180 -2.81 30.09 20.86
N VAL A 181 -3.83 29.47 20.27
CA VAL A 181 -5.24 29.78 20.55
C VAL A 181 -5.56 29.62 22.04
N ARG A 182 -5.08 28.55 22.69
CA ARG A 182 -5.41 28.26 24.10
C ARG A 182 -4.60 29.04 25.13
N ARG A 183 -3.38 29.47 24.80
CA ARG A 183 -2.43 30.03 25.78
C ARG A 183 -2.07 31.48 25.52
N ALA A 184 -2.18 31.95 24.28
CA ALA A 184 -1.82 33.31 23.90
C ALA A 184 -2.97 34.31 24.08
N VAL A 185 -4.23 33.86 24.09
CA VAL A 185 -5.39 34.73 24.23
C VAL A 185 -5.92 34.67 25.66
N THR A 186 -5.97 35.81 26.35
CA THR A 186 -6.62 35.90 27.67
C THR A 186 -8.13 35.89 27.55
N VAL A 187 -8.84 35.65 28.66
CA VAL A 187 -10.32 35.74 28.72
C VAL A 187 -10.83 37.11 28.28
N THR A 188 -10.02 38.17 28.44
CA THR A 188 -10.30 39.54 27.99
C THR A 188 -9.96 39.80 26.52
N GLY A 189 -9.58 38.77 25.76
CA GLY A 189 -9.19 38.89 24.35
C GLY A 189 -7.82 39.53 24.11
N ARG A 190 -7.02 39.77 25.16
CA ARG A 190 -5.66 40.34 25.01
C ARG A 190 -4.66 39.26 24.62
N TRP A 191 -3.79 39.61 23.68
CA TRP A 191 -2.71 38.74 23.23
C TRP A 191 -1.50 38.80 24.16
N VAL A 192 -0.97 37.64 24.55
CA VAL A 192 0.19 37.49 25.44
C VAL A 192 1.33 36.84 24.66
N TRP A 193 2.19 37.68 24.08
CA TRP A 193 3.29 37.25 23.21
C TRP A 193 4.20 36.16 23.81
N PRO A 194 4.68 36.25 25.07
CA PRO A 194 5.56 35.21 25.62
C PRO A 194 4.93 33.82 25.66
N ARG A 195 3.58 33.74 25.75
CA ARG A 195 2.85 32.47 25.75
C ARG A 195 2.56 31.96 24.33
N ALA A 196 2.60 32.84 23.34
CA ALA A 196 2.43 32.52 21.92
C ALA A 196 3.70 31.95 21.29
N VAL A 197 4.88 32.47 21.68
CA VAL A 197 6.18 32.16 21.04
C VAL A 197 6.44 30.65 20.90
N PRO A 198 6.27 29.80 21.93
CA PRO A 198 6.52 28.37 21.77
C PRO A 198 5.63 27.72 20.72
N GLY A 199 4.34 28.09 20.69
CA GLY A 199 3.39 27.56 19.69
C GLY A 199 3.70 28.06 18.28
N LEU A 200 4.11 29.32 18.12
CA LEU A 200 4.54 29.88 16.84
C LEU A 200 5.81 29.22 16.32
N LEU A 201 6.79 28.93 17.18
CA LEU A 201 8.02 28.22 16.81
C LEU A 201 7.72 26.79 16.36
N VAL A 202 6.84 26.07 17.07
CA VAL A 202 6.40 24.72 16.67
C VAL A 202 5.65 24.77 15.34
N CYS A 203 4.79 25.78 15.11
CA CYS A 203 4.15 26.00 13.81
C CYS A 203 5.17 26.23 12.70
N ALA A 204 6.12 27.15 12.89
CA ALA A 204 7.12 27.50 11.90
C ALA A 204 8.03 26.31 11.56
N ALA A 205 8.47 25.56 12.57
CA ALA A 205 9.24 24.33 12.40
C ALA A 205 8.43 23.27 11.64
N GLY A 206 7.15 23.08 11.98
CA GLY A 206 6.24 22.20 11.27
C GLY A 206 6.13 22.58 9.79
N VAL A 207 5.86 23.85 9.47
CA VAL A 207 5.78 24.31 8.08
C VAL A 207 7.10 24.12 7.33
N ALA A 208 8.24 24.41 7.95
CA ALA A 208 9.55 24.22 7.32
C ALA A 208 9.82 22.75 6.97
N VAL A 209 9.55 21.83 7.90
CA VAL A 209 9.69 20.38 7.66
C VAL A 209 8.68 19.91 6.61
N TRP A 210 7.46 20.45 6.60
CA TRP A 210 6.43 20.11 5.62
C TRP A 210 6.86 20.48 4.19
N LEU A 211 7.39 21.70 3.99
CA LEU A 211 7.91 22.13 2.69
C LEU A 211 9.12 21.30 2.24
N LEU A 212 10.03 20.98 3.15
CA LEU A 212 11.17 20.11 2.86
C LEU A 212 10.72 18.70 2.47
N ALA A 213 9.70 18.17 3.16
CA ALA A 213 9.15 16.85 2.88
C ALA A 213 8.48 16.80 1.50
N ILE A 214 7.74 17.84 1.09
CA ILE A 214 7.15 17.91 -0.25
C ILE A 214 8.21 17.93 -1.34
N TRP A 215 9.33 18.61 -1.12
CA TRP A 215 10.40 18.67 -2.10
C TRP A 215 11.12 17.32 -2.30
N GLN A 216 11.12 16.48 -1.27
CA GLN A 216 11.90 15.24 -1.21
C GLN A 216 11.07 13.95 -1.36
N ALA A 217 9.74 14.07 -1.25
CA ALA A 217 8.77 12.99 -1.42
C ALA A 217 8.48 12.76 -2.91
#